data_AF-G7T9S3-F1
#
_entry.id   AF-G7T9S3-F1
#
_cell.length_a   1.000
_cell.length_b   1.000
_cell.length_c   1.000
_cell.angle_alpha   90.00
_cell.angle_beta   90.00
_cell.angle_gamma   90.00
#
_symmetry.space_group_name_H-M   'P 1'
#
loop_
_entity.id
_entity.type
_entity.pdbx_description
1 polymer ?
#
loop_
_entity_poly.entity_id
_entity_poly.type
_entity_poly.pdbx_seq_one_letter_code
_entity_poly.pdbx_strand_id
1 'polypeptide(L)'
;MQRMAADLLGNVLLLLVALLLVLLNGFFVAAEFALFKLRHTQAVGLAQTNGWHGRLLLGVHAHLDAYLSACQLGITLASLGLGWVGEPAFAHLLQPLFDTLGLSPEAAQFTALAIAFSLISFLHIVLGELAPKTMAIRRPERMSLWTAAPLYVFYWLMYPAIGVLNTSANRFLRLLGWDEVEHHSHRYSREELMLIVGRQDPNAVAPDQGLALMSHALELPDMVAGDLMRPRASICAACAKA
;
A
#
# COMPACT_ATOMS: atom_id res chain seq x y z
N MET A 1 -6.73 27.47 42.26
CA MET A 1 -5.58 26.54 42.10
C MET A 1 -5.97 25.19 41.50
N GLN A 2 -7.00 24.51 42.02
CA GLN A 2 -7.41 23.18 41.56
C GLN A 2 -8.06 23.14 40.16
N ARG A 3 -8.81 24.19 39.76
CA ARG A 3 -9.33 24.36 38.39
C ARG A 3 -8.22 24.65 37.38
N MET A 4 -7.33 25.59 37.67
CA MET A 4 -6.19 25.95 36.82
C MET A 4 -5.23 24.77 36.57
N ALA A 5 -5.04 23.89 37.56
CA ALA A 5 -4.26 22.65 37.39
C ALA A 5 -5.00 21.60 36.54
N ALA A 6 -6.32 21.49 36.68
CA ALA A 6 -7.15 20.60 35.83
C ALA A 6 -7.20 21.09 34.37
N ASP A 7 -7.26 22.41 34.16
CA ASP A 7 -7.24 23.04 32.83
C ASP A 7 -5.86 22.85 32.17
N LEU A 8 -4.76 23.02 32.92
CA LEU A 8 -3.40 22.72 32.43
C LEU A 8 -3.21 21.24 32.09
N LEU A 9 -3.74 20.32 32.91
CA LEU A 9 -3.64 18.88 32.66
C LEU A 9 -4.44 18.49 31.39
N GLY A 10 -5.61 19.08 31.20
CA GLY A 10 -6.42 18.91 29.99
C GLY A 10 -5.71 19.42 28.74
N ASN A 11 -5.05 20.58 28.82
CA ASN A 11 -4.33 21.18 27.70
C ASN A 11 -3.11 20.35 27.28
N VAL A 12 -2.32 19.87 28.26
CA VAL A 12 -1.18 18.99 27.97
C VAL A 12 -1.66 17.67 27.37
N LEU A 13 -2.78 17.13 27.85
CA LEU A 13 -3.36 15.91 27.29
C LEU A 13 -3.79 16.10 25.83
N LEU A 14 -4.45 17.20 25.49
CA LEU A 14 -4.85 17.51 24.11
C LEU A 14 -3.64 17.64 23.17
N LEU A 15 -2.58 18.31 23.63
CA LEU A 15 -1.32 18.41 22.89
C LEU A 15 -0.65 17.04 22.69
N LEU A 16 -0.64 16.19 23.72
CA LEU A 16 -0.11 14.83 23.63
C LEU A 16 -0.92 13.97 22.65
N VAL A 17 -2.25 14.09 22.67
CA VAL A 17 -3.13 13.38 21.73
C VAL A 17 -2.91 13.88 20.31
N ALA A 18 -2.80 15.19 20.09
CA ALA A 18 -2.48 15.76 18.78
C ALA A 18 -1.13 15.26 18.26
N LEU A 19 -0.10 15.25 19.11
CA LEU A 19 1.22 14.73 18.74
C LEU A 19 1.17 13.23 18.42
N LEU A 20 0.45 12.45 19.23
CA LEU A 20 0.25 11.02 18.99
C LEU A 20 -0.45 10.77 17.64
N LEU A 21 -1.45 11.58 17.29
CA LEU A 21 -2.15 11.48 16.01
C LEU A 21 -1.23 11.82 14.83
N VAL A 22 -0.35 12.83 14.96
CA VAL A 22 0.68 13.12 13.94
C VAL A 22 1.63 11.94 13.76
N LEU A 23 2.11 11.35 14.86
CA LEU A 23 3.00 10.18 14.81
C LEU A 23 2.29 8.95 14.24
N LEU A 24 1.03 8.74 14.58
CA LEU A 24 0.20 7.66 14.07
C LEU A 24 -0.01 7.81 12.56
N ASN A 25 -0.29 9.02 12.08
CA ASN A 25 -0.34 9.32 10.65
C ASN A 25 0.99 8.97 9.96
N GLY A 26 2.10 9.43 10.56
CA GLY A 26 3.44 9.13 10.06
C GLY A 26 3.76 7.64 10.04
N PHE A 27 3.28 6.87 11.02
CA PHE A 27 3.40 5.42 11.03
C PHE A 27 2.69 4.79 9.82
N PHE A 28 1.44 5.17 9.53
CA PHE A 28 0.69 4.62 8.40
C PHE A 28 1.30 5.03 7.06
N VAL A 29 1.74 6.29 6.92
CA VAL A 29 2.47 6.74 5.72
C VAL A 29 3.77 5.95 5.54
N ALA A 30 4.54 5.74 6.62
CA ALA A 30 5.75 4.93 6.54
C ALA A 30 5.45 3.49 6.12
N ALA A 31 4.38 2.89 6.66
CA ALA A 31 3.97 1.53 6.34
C ALA A 31 3.54 1.38 4.87
N GLU A 32 2.67 2.28 4.40
CA GLU A 32 2.17 2.32 3.02
C GLU A 32 3.33 2.38 2.00
N PHE A 33 4.21 3.38 2.13
CA PHE A 33 5.30 3.60 1.18
C PHE A 33 6.38 2.52 1.28
N ALA A 34 6.64 1.97 2.47
CA ALA A 34 7.61 0.89 2.64
C ALA A 34 7.12 -0.39 1.97
N LEU A 35 5.86 -0.78 2.21
CA LEU A 35 5.24 -1.96 1.60
C LEU A 35 5.14 -1.83 0.07
N PHE A 36 4.76 -0.65 -0.43
CA PHE A 36 4.71 -0.38 -1.86
C PHE A 36 6.10 -0.48 -2.53
N LYS A 37 7.15 -0.02 -1.83
CA LYS A 37 8.52 -0.04 -2.38
C LYS A 37 9.21 -1.40 -2.25
N LEU A 38 8.78 -2.24 -1.30
CA LEU A 38 9.34 -3.56 -1.06
C LEU A 38 8.97 -4.51 -2.19
N ARG A 39 9.97 -5.17 -2.80
CA ARG A 39 9.71 -6.19 -3.82
C ARG A 39 9.38 -7.53 -3.18
N HIS A 40 8.57 -8.34 -3.87
CA HIS A 40 8.22 -9.69 -3.42
C HIS A 40 9.46 -10.56 -3.11
N THR A 41 10.49 -10.52 -3.96
CA THR A 41 11.74 -11.27 -3.73
C THR A 41 12.47 -10.85 -2.45
N GLN A 42 12.44 -9.57 -2.11
CA GLN A 42 13.01 -9.07 -0.85
C GLN A 42 12.18 -9.53 0.35
N ALA A 43 10.84 -9.50 0.24
CA ALA A 43 9.95 -9.99 1.29
C ALA A 43 10.18 -11.50 1.58
N VAL A 44 10.37 -12.32 0.54
CA VAL A 44 10.73 -13.74 0.69
C VAL A 44 12.08 -13.90 1.41
N GLY A 45 13.10 -13.11 1.02
CA GLY A 45 14.39 -13.11 1.70
C GLY A 45 14.28 -12.76 3.18
N LEU A 46 13.53 -11.70 3.51
CA LEU A 46 13.28 -11.28 4.89
C LEU A 46 12.51 -12.34 5.69
N ALA A 47 11.61 -13.09 5.05
CA ALA A 47 10.91 -14.20 5.71
C ALA A 47 11.84 -15.34 6.14
N GLN A 48 12.92 -15.57 5.38
CA GLN A 48 13.92 -16.57 5.71
C GLN A 48 14.88 -16.09 6.81
N THR A 49 15.23 -14.79 6.84
CA THR A 49 16.24 -14.24 7.76
C THR A 49 15.67 -13.73 9.08
N ASN A 50 14.41 -13.27 9.11
CA ASN A 50 13.83 -12.56 10.27
C ASN A 50 12.77 -13.37 11.03
N GLY A 51 12.70 -14.68 10.78
CA GLY A 51 11.85 -15.61 11.52
C GLY A 51 10.36 -15.26 11.44
N TRP A 52 9.69 -15.08 12.58
CA TRP A 52 8.25 -14.83 12.62
C TRP A 52 7.85 -13.47 12.03
N HIS A 53 8.63 -12.41 12.29
CA HIS A 53 8.36 -11.07 11.75
C HIS A 53 8.44 -11.05 10.22
N GLY A 54 9.44 -11.74 9.66
CA GLY A 54 9.60 -11.84 8.22
C GLY A 54 8.48 -12.64 7.55
N ARG A 55 8.04 -13.74 8.17
CA ARG A 55 6.88 -14.52 7.67
C ARG A 55 5.58 -13.72 7.73
N LEU A 56 5.39 -12.93 8.78
CA LEU A 56 4.25 -12.03 8.88
C LEU A 56 4.28 -10.96 7.79
N LEU A 57 5.44 -10.32 7.58
CA LEU A 57 5.64 -9.35 6.50
C LEU A 57 5.33 -9.96 5.13
N LEU A 58 5.77 -11.20 4.87
CA LEU A 58 5.46 -11.88 3.61
C LEU A 58 3.95 -12.08 3.43
N GLY A 59 3.24 -12.47 4.49
CA GLY A 59 1.77 -12.58 4.47
C GLY A 59 1.07 -11.25 4.23
N VAL A 60 1.56 -10.17 4.85
CA VAL A 60 1.08 -8.79 4.64
C VAL A 60 1.33 -8.34 3.20
N HIS A 61 2.53 -8.59 2.67
CA HIS A 61 2.91 -8.22 1.30
C HIS A 61 2.13 -9.00 0.24
N ALA A 62 1.79 -10.27 0.50
CA ALA A 62 0.97 -11.08 -0.39
C ALA A 62 -0.47 -10.56 -0.56
N HIS A 63 -0.98 -9.79 0.42
CA HIS A 63 -2.31 -9.18 0.40
C HIS A 63 -2.21 -7.65 0.40
N LEU A 64 -1.24 -7.12 -0.36
CA LEU A 64 -0.85 -5.72 -0.33
C LEU A 64 -2.05 -4.77 -0.41
N ASP A 65 -2.98 -5.01 -1.34
CA ASP A 65 -4.14 -4.13 -1.56
C ASP A 65 -4.99 -3.93 -0.30
N ALA A 66 -5.28 -5.01 0.42
CA ALA A 66 -6.08 -4.96 1.64
C ALA A 66 -5.37 -4.17 2.76
N TYR A 67 -4.06 -4.32 2.87
CA TYR A 67 -3.25 -3.58 3.85
C TYR A 67 -3.01 -2.13 3.44
N LEU A 68 -2.94 -1.82 2.15
CA LEU A 68 -2.92 -0.45 1.65
C LEU A 68 -4.23 0.27 1.96
N SER A 69 -5.38 -0.38 1.75
CA SER A 69 -6.68 0.17 2.19
C SER A 69 -6.72 0.42 3.70
N ALA A 70 -6.13 -0.47 4.51
CA ALA A 70 -6.01 -0.24 5.95
C ALA A 70 -5.15 0.97 6.28
N CYS A 71 -3.99 1.14 5.63
CA CYS A 71 -3.16 2.33 5.80
C CYS A 71 -3.94 3.61 5.45
N GLN A 72 -4.67 3.63 4.33
CA GLN A 72 -5.47 4.79 3.91
C GLN A 72 -6.56 5.15 4.93
N LEU A 73 -7.25 4.14 5.46
CA LEU A 73 -8.22 4.34 6.54
C LEU A 73 -7.53 4.92 7.79
N GLY A 74 -6.37 4.37 8.17
CA GLY A 74 -5.57 4.86 9.30
C GLY A 74 -5.13 6.32 9.15
N ILE A 75 -4.61 6.68 7.97
CA ILE A 75 -4.22 8.06 7.60
C ILE A 75 -5.43 8.99 7.73
N THR A 76 -6.57 8.57 7.19
CA THR A 76 -7.81 9.37 7.23
C THR A 76 -8.28 9.60 8.66
N LEU A 77 -8.34 8.55 9.47
CA LEU A 77 -8.75 8.64 10.88
C LEU A 77 -7.79 9.50 11.70
N ALA A 78 -6.48 9.35 11.49
CA ALA A 78 -5.48 10.17 12.17
C ALA A 78 -5.59 11.65 11.77
N SER A 79 -5.82 11.92 10.49
CA SER A 79 -5.96 13.29 9.96
C SER A 79 -7.24 13.96 10.43
N LEU A 80 -8.38 13.26 10.40
CA LEU A 80 -9.65 13.76 10.94
C LEU A 80 -9.58 13.97 12.45
N GLY A 81 -9.01 13.01 13.18
CA GLY A 81 -8.78 13.15 14.62
C GLY A 81 -7.89 14.34 14.95
N LEU A 82 -6.84 14.58 14.16
CA LEU A 82 -5.97 15.73 14.35
C LEU A 82 -6.69 17.04 14.05
N GLY A 83 -7.57 17.08 13.05
CA GLY A 83 -8.42 18.25 12.80
C GLY A 83 -9.33 18.56 13.99
N TRP A 84 -9.94 17.53 14.58
CA TRP A 84 -10.82 17.68 15.74
C TRP A 84 -10.08 18.12 17.01
N VAL A 85 -8.92 17.53 17.30
CA VAL A 85 -8.15 17.78 18.53
C VAL A 85 -7.22 18.99 18.37
N GLY A 86 -6.79 19.30 17.15
CA GLY A 86 -5.81 20.33 16.85
C GLY A 86 -6.27 21.74 17.21
N GLU A 87 -7.52 22.09 16.86
CA GLU A 87 -8.10 23.40 17.18
C GLU A 87 -8.06 23.70 18.69
N PRO A 88 -8.64 22.89 19.60
CA PRO A 88 -8.58 23.17 21.02
C PRO A 88 -7.16 23.06 21.59
N ALA A 89 -6.34 22.12 21.11
CA ALA A 89 -4.98 21.93 21.63
C ALA A 89 -4.09 23.19 21.46
N PHE A 90 -4.19 23.88 20.32
CA PHE A 90 -3.34 25.02 20.01
C PHE A 90 -3.98 26.37 20.31
N ALA A 91 -5.32 26.48 20.28
CA ALA A 91 -6.01 27.69 20.74
C ALA A 91 -5.65 28.01 22.20
N HIS A 92 -5.60 26.99 23.07
CA HIS A 92 -5.22 27.15 24.47
C HIS A 92 -3.73 27.45 24.67
N LEU A 93 -2.86 26.99 23.76
CA LEU A 93 -1.41 27.27 23.83
C LEU A 93 -1.11 28.74 23.50
N LEU A 94 -1.85 29.33 22.56
CA LEU A 94 -1.60 30.68 22.08
C LEU A 94 -2.37 31.77 22.85
N GLN A 95 -3.47 31.42 23.53
CA GLN A 95 -4.27 32.31 24.38
C GLN A 95 -3.41 33.21 25.32
N PRO A 96 -2.49 32.67 26.13
CA PRO A 96 -1.68 33.49 27.04
C PRO A 96 -0.71 34.43 26.32
N LEU A 97 -0.32 34.13 25.07
CA LEU A 97 0.53 35.00 24.26
C LEU A 97 -0.26 36.25 23.80
N PHE A 98 -1.53 36.08 23.41
CA PHE A 98 -2.36 37.20 22.94
C PHE A 98 -2.84 38.11 24.06
N ASP A 99 -3.08 37.57 25.25
CA ASP A 99 -3.40 38.37 26.44
C ASP A 99 -2.27 39.38 26.76
N THR A 100 -1.02 39.02 26.47
CA THR A 100 0.13 39.94 26.66
C THR A 100 0.28 41.00 25.58
N LEU A 101 -0.34 40.80 24.40
CA LEU A 101 -0.23 41.68 23.24
C LEU A 101 -1.34 42.75 23.15
N GLY A 102 -2.34 42.68 24.04
CA GLY A 102 -3.40 43.69 24.15
C GLY A 102 -4.30 43.81 22.91
N LEU A 103 -4.42 42.74 22.13
CA LEU A 103 -5.26 42.68 20.93
C LEU A 103 -6.76 42.71 21.28
N SER A 104 -7.60 43.19 20.36
CA SER A 104 -9.04 43.05 20.49
C SER A 104 -9.43 41.55 20.48
N PRO A 105 -10.50 41.14 21.19
CA PRO A 105 -10.86 39.72 21.32
C PRO A 105 -11.04 39.00 19.99
N GLU A 106 -11.64 39.66 18.99
CA GLU A 106 -11.86 39.11 17.65
C GLU A 106 -10.54 38.95 16.87
N ALA A 107 -9.64 39.95 16.94
CA ALA A 107 -8.36 39.89 16.25
C ALA A 107 -7.42 38.85 16.90
N ALA A 108 -7.46 38.73 18.23
CA ALA A 108 -6.72 37.71 18.97
C ALA A 108 -7.17 36.30 18.56
N GLN A 109 -8.48 36.05 18.49
CA GLN A 109 -9.03 34.75 18.13
C GLN A 109 -8.69 34.35 16.69
N PHE A 110 -8.83 35.26 15.72
CA PHE A 110 -8.50 34.97 14.33
C PHE A 110 -7.00 34.71 14.14
N THR A 111 -6.14 35.53 14.78
CA THR A 111 -4.69 35.37 14.71
C THR A 111 -4.23 34.08 15.41
N ALA A 112 -4.86 33.73 16.54
CA ALA A 112 -4.65 32.46 17.22
C ALA A 112 -4.94 31.27 16.32
N LEU A 113 -6.12 31.27 15.70
CA LEU A 113 -6.54 30.21 14.80
C LEU A 113 -5.58 30.09 13.62
N ALA A 114 -5.20 31.20 12.99
CA ALA A 114 -4.28 31.20 11.85
C ALA A 114 -2.90 30.64 12.21
N ILE A 115 -2.33 31.05 13.34
CA ILE A 115 -1.02 30.57 13.81
C ILE A 115 -1.11 29.09 14.23
N ALA A 116 -2.13 28.72 15.02
CA ALA A 116 -2.39 27.35 15.45
C ALA A 116 -2.49 26.41 14.25
N PHE A 117 -3.37 26.73 13.30
CA PHE A 117 -3.60 25.94 12.11
C PHE A 117 -2.34 25.82 11.25
N SER A 118 -1.59 26.91 11.08
CA SER A 118 -0.32 26.91 10.35
C SER A 118 0.72 25.99 11.01
N LEU A 119 0.85 26.06 12.35
CA LEU A 119 1.80 25.27 13.10
C LEU A 119 1.43 23.77 13.09
N ILE A 120 0.16 23.44 13.29
CA ILE A 120 -0.36 22.06 13.19
C ILE A 120 -0.14 21.51 11.79
N SER A 121 -0.51 22.28 10.76
CA SER A 121 -0.37 21.86 9.37
C SER A 121 1.09 21.61 9.02
N PHE A 122 1.99 22.51 9.44
CA PHE A 122 3.43 22.32 9.25
C PHE A 122 3.92 21.04 9.94
N LEU A 123 3.55 20.84 11.21
CA LEU A 123 3.97 19.66 11.97
C LEU A 123 3.42 18.37 11.34
N HIS A 124 2.16 18.37 10.93
CA HIS A 124 1.51 17.24 10.28
C HIS A 124 2.14 16.91 8.92
N ILE A 125 2.35 17.89 8.05
CA ILE A 125 2.96 17.66 6.74
C ILE A 125 4.40 17.18 6.90
N VAL A 126 5.19 17.80 7.78
CA VAL A 126 6.61 17.45 7.93
C VAL A 126 6.80 16.12 8.66
N LEU A 127 6.24 15.99 9.88
CA LEU A 127 6.45 14.81 10.72
C LEU A 127 5.47 13.68 10.43
N GLY A 128 4.24 14.01 10.04
CA GLY A 128 3.19 13.04 9.75
C GLY A 128 3.21 12.52 8.31
N GLU A 129 3.88 13.19 7.37
CA GLU A 129 3.86 12.77 5.96
C GLU A 129 5.25 12.72 5.31
N LEU A 130 5.95 13.84 5.18
CA LEU A 130 7.17 13.95 4.36
C LEU A 130 8.37 13.18 4.94
N ALA A 131 8.63 13.32 6.24
CA ALA A 131 9.75 12.64 6.89
C ALA A 131 9.54 11.11 6.93
N PRO A 132 8.37 10.58 7.35
CA PRO A 132 8.10 9.15 7.32
C PRO A 132 8.15 8.56 5.91
N LYS A 133 7.57 9.24 4.91
CA LYS A 133 7.63 8.86 3.50
C LYS A 133 9.08 8.74 3.01
N THR A 134 9.91 9.73 3.33
CA THR A 134 11.33 9.72 2.96
C THR A 134 12.08 8.57 3.63
N MET A 135 11.79 8.29 4.90
CA MET A 135 12.39 7.16 5.63
C MET A 135 11.99 5.81 5.03
N ALA A 136 10.72 5.64 4.68
CA ALA A 136 10.18 4.44 4.06
C ALA A 136 10.83 4.14 2.71
N ILE A 137 11.00 5.17 1.87
CA ILE A 137 11.64 5.02 0.56
C ILE A 137 13.12 4.67 0.68
N ARG A 138 13.83 5.25 1.66
CA ARG A 138 15.27 5.02 1.84
C ARG A 138 15.58 3.67 2.49
N ARG A 139 14.69 3.14 3.32
CA ARG A 139 14.90 1.88 4.05
C ARG A 139 13.63 0.99 4.07
N PRO A 140 13.14 0.55 2.89
CA PRO A 140 11.87 -0.16 2.80
C PRO A 140 11.86 -1.45 3.60
N GLU A 141 12.90 -2.29 3.50
CA GLU A 141 12.97 -3.58 4.20
C GLU A 141 12.81 -3.46 5.73
N ARG A 142 13.57 -2.52 6.33
CA ARG A 142 13.54 -2.30 7.78
C ARG A 142 12.23 -1.67 8.24
N MET A 143 11.69 -0.73 7.46
CA MET A 143 10.42 -0.08 7.79
C MET A 143 9.26 -1.05 7.65
N SER A 144 9.18 -1.82 6.56
CA SER A 144 8.17 -2.85 6.37
C SER A 144 8.19 -3.91 7.46
N LEU A 145 9.36 -4.38 7.90
CA LEU A 145 9.45 -5.33 9.01
C LEU A 145 8.91 -4.76 10.33
N TRP A 146 9.22 -3.49 10.61
CA TRP A 146 8.80 -2.84 11.85
C TRP A 146 7.30 -2.51 11.84
N THR A 147 6.76 -2.13 10.69
CA THR A 147 5.35 -1.77 10.55
C THR A 147 4.43 -2.97 10.32
N ALA A 148 4.93 -4.12 9.85
CA ALA A 148 4.11 -5.29 9.53
C ALA A 148 3.25 -5.79 10.70
N ALA A 149 3.83 -5.92 11.90
CA ALA A 149 3.08 -6.46 13.04
C ALA A 149 1.99 -5.50 13.57
N PRO A 150 2.29 -4.21 13.83
CA PRO A 150 1.24 -3.27 14.23
C PRO A 150 0.18 -3.08 13.13
N LEU A 151 0.58 -3.08 11.86
CA LEU A 151 -0.35 -2.97 10.74
C LEU A 151 -1.26 -4.20 10.63
N TYR A 152 -0.73 -5.41 10.87
CA TYR A 152 -1.53 -6.64 10.90
C TYR A 152 -2.65 -6.57 11.95
N VAL A 153 -2.32 -6.12 13.15
CA VAL A 153 -3.30 -5.94 14.24
C VAL A 153 -4.34 -4.88 13.87
N PHE A 154 -3.89 -3.74 13.32
CA PHE A 154 -4.78 -2.67 12.90
C PHE A 154 -5.76 -3.12 11.80
N TYR A 155 -5.26 -3.84 10.80
CA TYR A 155 -6.09 -4.42 9.75
C TYR A 155 -7.17 -5.33 10.34
N TRP A 156 -6.82 -6.21 11.27
CA TRP A 156 -7.79 -7.13 11.86
C TRP A 156 -8.85 -6.39 12.69
N LEU A 157 -8.45 -5.35 13.43
CA LEU A 157 -9.36 -4.50 14.18
C LEU A 157 -10.32 -3.73 13.27
N MET A 158 -9.80 -3.22 12.14
CA MET A 158 -10.57 -2.43 11.17
C MET A 158 -11.19 -3.25 10.04
N TYR A 159 -11.01 -4.57 10.04
CA TYR A 159 -11.54 -5.48 9.03
C TYR A 159 -13.01 -5.23 8.69
N PRO A 160 -13.96 -5.09 9.66
CA PRO A 160 -15.35 -4.82 9.31
C PRO A 160 -15.54 -3.44 8.65
N ALA A 161 -14.80 -2.42 9.09
CA ALA A 161 -14.88 -1.08 8.50
C ALA A 161 -14.33 -1.06 7.07
N ILE A 162 -13.19 -1.72 6.84
CA ILE A 162 -12.58 -1.88 5.50
C ILE A 162 -13.54 -2.64 4.58
N GLY A 163 -14.17 -3.71 5.05
CA GLY A 163 -15.13 -4.49 4.27
C GLY A 163 -16.34 -3.65 3.82
N VAL A 164 -16.89 -2.82 4.72
CA VAL A 164 -17.98 -1.88 4.39
C VAL A 164 -17.53 -0.86 3.35
N LEU A 165 -16.36 -0.24 3.54
CA LEU A 165 -15.84 0.79 2.63
C LEU A 165 -15.55 0.20 1.24
N ASN A 166 -14.89 -0.95 1.16
CA ASN A 166 -14.59 -1.62 -0.11
C ASN A 166 -15.88 -2.03 -0.83
N THR A 167 -16.86 -2.59 -0.10
CA THR A 167 -18.16 -2.94 -0.70
C THR A 167 -18.87 -1.70 -1.24
N SER A 168 -18.84 -0.58 -0.52
CA SER A 168 -19.42 0.68 -0.98
C SER A 168 -18.69 1.25 -2.21
N ALA A 169 -17.35 1.23 -2.22
CA ALA A 169 -16.55 1.66 -3.36
C ALA A 169 -16.85 0.81 -4.59
N ASN A 170 -16.87 -0.52 -4.44
CA ASN A 170 -17.17 -1.45 -5.51
C ASN A 170 -18.59 -1.26 -6.06
N ARG A 171 -19.59 -1.07 -5.19
CA ARG A 171 -20.95 -0.73 -5.62
C ARG A 171 -20.98 0.56 -6.43
N PHE A 172 -20.24 1.57 -5.99
CA PHE A 172 -20.14 2.84 -6.70
C PHE A 172 -19.49 2.66 -8.09
N LEU A 173 -18.41 1.89 -8.20
CA LEU A 173 -17.76 1.59 -9.47
C LEU A 173 -18.67 0.79 -10.42
N ARG A 174 -19.43 -0.18 -9.88
CA ARG A 174 -20.41 -0.94 -10.67
C ARG A 174 -21.54 -0.05 -11.22
N LEU A 175 -21.95 0.97 -10.46
CA LEU A 175 -22.92 1.97 -10.95
C LEU A 175 -22.36 2.82 -12.10
N LEU A 176 -21.04 3.02 -12.14
CA LEU A 176 -20.35 3.70 -13.24
C LEU A 176 -20.01 2.77 -14.42
N GLY A 177 -20.36 1.49 -14.33
CA GLY A 177 -20.12 0.49 -15.38
C GLY A 177 -18.71 -0.08 -15.41
N TRP A 178 -17.94 0.03 -14.31
CA TRP A 178 -16.65 -0.63 -14.18
C TRP A 178 -16.82 -1.93 -13.39
N ASP A 179 -16.67 -3.07 -14.07
CA ASP A 179 -16.63 -4.38 -13.41
C ASP A 179 -15.30 -4.56 -12.67
N GLU A 180 -15.36 -5.22 -11.51
CA GLU A 180 -14.19 -5.43 -10.64
C GLU A 180 -13.10 -6.23 -11.37
N VAL A 181 -11.86 -5.73 -11.35
CA VAL A 181 -10.69 -6.55 -11.70
C VAL A 181 -10.43 -7.48 -10.53
N GLU A 182 -11.05 -8.66 -10.54
CA GLU A 182 -10.80 -9.73 -9.57
C GLU A 182 -9.30 -10.06 -9.56
N HIS A 183 -8.58 -9.67 -8.50
CA HIS A 183 -7.15 -9.91 -8.31
C HIS A 183 -6.81 -11.38 -7.94
N HIS A 184 -7.60 -12.35 -8.40
CA HIS A 184 -7.31 -13.78 -8.26
C HIS A 184 -7.76 -14.59 -9.48
N SER A 185 -7.12 -14.35 -10.62
CA SER A 185 -6.51 -15.41 -11.41
C SER A 185 -5.67 -14.78 -12.50
N HIS A 186 -4.34 -14.92 -12.40
CA HIS A 186 -3.51 -14.80 -13.59
C HIS A 186 -3.86 -15.97 -14.52
N ARG A 187 -4.98 -15.86 -15.25
CA ARG A 187 -5.12 -16.50 -16.55
C ARG A 187 -4.33 -15.62 -17.51
N TYR A 188 -3.01 -15.76 -17.48
CA TYR A 188 -2.19 -15.20 -18.54
C TYR A 188 -2.76 -15.72 -19.87
N SER A 189 -3.03 -14.80 -20.79
CA SER A 189 -3.40 -15.24 -22.15
C SER A 189 -2.22 -16.03 -22.73
N ARG A 190 -2.49 -16.97 -23.63
CA ARG A 190 -1.44 -17.79 -24.27
C ARG A 190 -0.35 -16.92 -24.88
N GLU A 191 -0.75 -15.78 -25.45
CA GLU A 191 0.13 -14.78 -26.05
C GLU A 191 1.02 -14.10 -25.01
N GLU A 192 0.52 -13.86 -23.79
CA GLU A 192 1.31 -13.31 -22.69
C GLU A 192 2.32 -14.34 -22.16
N LEU A 193 1.92 -15.62 -22.07
CA LEU A 193 2.84 -16.72 -21.73
C LEU A 193 3.94 -16.86 -22.80
N MET A 194 3.60 -16.78 -24.09
CA MET A 194 4.59 -16.76 -25.18
C MET A 194 5.50 -15.52 -25.11
N LEU A 195 5.00 -14.38 -24.66
CA LEU A 195 5.80 -13.16 -24.51
C LEU A 195 6.75 -13.23 -23.31
N ILE A 196 6.35 -13.93 -22.24
CA ILE A 196 7.18 -14.21 -21.06
C ILE A 196 8.27 -15.25 -21.40
N VAL A 197 7.90 -16.33 -22.11
CA VAL A 197 8.83 -17.38 -22.56
C VAL A 197 9.75 -16.90 -23.68
N GLY A 198 9.26 -16.02 -24.56
CA GLY A 198 9.98 -15.46 -25.70
C GLY A 198 10.96 -14.35 -25.36
N ARG A 199 10.97 -13.84 -24.12
CA ARG A 199 12.03 -12.96 -23.61
C ARG A 199 13.27 -13.79 -23.26
N GLN A 200 13.97 -14.26 -24.30
CA GLN A 200 15.31 -14.79 -24.13
C GLN A 200 16.30 -13.63 -23.92
N ASP A 201 17.24 -13.81 -22.98
CA ASP A 201 18.47 -13.04 -22.95
C ASP A 201 19.33 -13.51 -24.13
N PRO A 202 19.65 -12.66 -25.12
CA PRO A 202 20.45 -13.04 -26.28
C PRO A 202 21.87 -13.52 -25.90
N ASN A 203 22.29 -13.39 -24.63
CA ASN A 203 23.57 -13.87 -24.11
C ASN A 203 23.50 -15.20 -23.33
N ALA A 204 22.35 -15.89 -23.31
CA ALA A 204 22.23 -17.15 -22.57
C ALA A 204 23.12 -18.26 -23.19
N VAL A 205 23.99 -18.84 -22.35
CA VAL A 205 25.08 -19.76 -22.74
C VAL A 205 24.58 -21.13 -23.26
N ALA A 206 23.31 -21.48 -23.04
CA ALA A 206 22.70 -22.68 -23.60
C ALA A 206 21.19 -22.47 -23.86
N PRO A 207 20.65 -22.99 -24.98
CA PRO A 207 19.21 -23.00 -25.22
C PRO A 207 18.54 -23.96 -24.23
N ASP A 208 17.59 -23.44 -23.45
CA ASP A 208 16.82 -24.23 -22.49
C ASP A 208 15.83 -25.14 -23.24
N GLN A 209 16.19 -26.42 -23.34
CA GLN A 209 15.38 -27.45 -24.00
C GLN A 209 14.00 -27.61 -23.34
N GLY A 210 13.87 -27.31 -22.04
CA GLY A 210 12.59 -27.37 -21.34
C GLY A 210 11.62 -26.29 -21.81
N LEU A 211 12.12 -25.08 -22.07
CA LEU A 211 11.32 -23.97 -22.58
C LEU A 211 10.89 -24.16 -24.04
N ALA A 212 11.74 -24.75 -24.88
CA ALA A 212 11.37 -25.12 -26.25
C ALA A 212 10.27 -26.19 -26.30
N LEU A 213 10.32 -27.18 -25.40
CA LEU A 213 9.26 -28.17 -25.27
C LEU A 213 7.95 -27.54 -24.79
N MET A 214 8.01 -26.55 -23.88
CA MET A 214 6.83 -25.81 -23.43
C MET A 214 6.21 -24.94 -24.53
N SER A 215 7.02 -24.26 -25.36
CA SER A 215 6.49 -23.49 -26.49
C SER A 215 5.79 -24.40 -27.51
N HIS A 216 6.40 -25.55 -27.85
CA HIS A 216 5.78 -26.51 -28.77
C HIS A 216 4.53 -27.17 -28.20
N ALA A 217 4.48 -27.43 -26.89
CA ALA A 217 3.28 -27.94 -26.23
C ALA A 217 2.11 -26.94 -26.26
N LEU A 218 2.41 -25.63 -26.22
CA LEU A 218 1.42 -24.55 -26.34
C LEU A 218 0.95 -24.34 -27.79
N GLU A 219 1.75 -24.71 -28.78
CA GLU A 219 1.42 -24.65 -30.22
C GLU A 219 0.53 -25.81 -30.68
N LEU A 220 0.64 -26.96 -30.04
CA LEU A 220 -0.06 -28.21 -30.39
C LEU A 220 -1.58 -28.09 -30.63
N PRO A 221 -2.37 -27.33 -29.84
CA PRO A 221 -3.82 -27.26 -30.02
C PRO A 221 -4.26 -26.55 -31.32
N ASP A 222 -3.42 -25.66 -31.86
CA ASP A 222 -3.71 -24.89 -33.07
C ASP A 222 -3.18 -25.57 -34.34
N MET A 223 -2.40 -26.65 -34.19
CA MET A 223 -1.86 -27.39 -35.32
C MET A 223 -2.96 -28.22 -35.99
N VAL A 224 -3.13 -28.05 -37.29
CA VAL A 224 -3.98 -28.92 -38.10
C VAL A 224 -3.15 -30.07 -38.68
N ALA A 225 -3.80 -31.19 -39.01
CA ALA A 225 -3.11 -32.35 -39.58
C ALA A 225 -2.29 -32.01 -40.83
N GLY A 226 -2.68 -30.97 -41.57
CA GLY A 226 -1.93 -30.44 -42.72
C GLY A 226 -0.55 -29.86 -42.37
N ASP A 227 -0.37 -29.34 -41.16
CA ASP A 227 0.88 -28.69 -40.73
C ASP A 227 2.00 -29.71 -40.48
N LEU A 228 1.64 -30.97 -40.23
CA LEU A 228 2.56 -32.08 -39.94
C LEU A 228 2.56 -33.17 -41.02
N MET A 229 1.57 -33.17 -41.93
CA MET A 229 1.45 -34.21 -42.95
C MET A 229 2.53 -34.06 -44.04
N ARG A 230 3.13 -35.18 -44.44
CA ARG A 230 4.00 -35.21 -45.63
C ARG A 230 3.16 -35.11 -46.90
N PRO A 231 3.50 -34.19 -47.83
CA PRO A 231 2.82 -34.09 -49.13
C PRO A 231 2.77 -35.44 -49.84
N ARG A 232 1.68 -35.76 -50.55
CA ARG A 232 1.51 -37.08 -51.20
C ARG A 232 2.67 -37.48 -52.12
N ALA A 233 3.34 -36.49 -52.71
CA ALA A 233 4.46 -36.68 -53.62
C ALA A 233 5.74 -37.17 -52.92
N SER A 234 5.84 -37.01 -51.59
CA SER A 234 6.97 -37.47 -50.77
C SER A 234 6.64 -38.73 -49.96
N ILE A 235 5.51 -39.39 -50.24
CA ILE A 235 5.14 -40.66 -49.64
C ILE A 235 5.80 -41.80 -50.42
N CYS A 236 6.69 -42.55 -49.78
CA CYS A 236 7.17 -43.82 -50.31
C CYS A 236 6.09 -44.89 -50.11
N ALA A 237 5.41 -45.27 -51.19
CA ALA A 237 4.45 -46.37 -51.20
C ALA A 237 4.94 -47.50 -52.12
N ALA A 238 4.72 -48.75 -51.70
CA ALA A 238 4.95 -49.93 -52.55
C ALA A 238 3.61 -50.35 -53.20
N CYS A 239 3.59 -50.52 -54.52
CA CYS A 239 2.41 -51.03 -55.22
C CYS A 239 2.23 -52.53 -54.96
N ALA A 240 1.11 -52.90 -54.36
CA ALA A 240 0.66 -54.30 -54.34
C ALA A 240 0.03 -54.62 -55.71
N LYS A 241 0.62 -55.59 -56.42
CA LYS A 241 0.00 -56.18 -57.63
C LYS A 241 -1.07 -57.18 -57.18
N ALA A 242 -2.29 -56.98 -57.65
CA ALA A 242 -3.39 -57.95 -57.55
C ALA A 242 -3.16 -59.13 -58.51
#